data_AF-A0A7Y4ZG25-F1
#
_entry.id   AF-A0A7Y4ZG25-F1
#
_cell.length_a   1.000
_cell.length_b   1.000
_cell.length_c   1.000
_cell.angle_alpha   90.00
_cell.angle_beta   90.00
_cell.angle_gamma   90.00
#
_symmetry.space_group_name_H-M   'P 1'
#
loop_
_entity.id
_entity.type
_entity.pdbx_description
1 polymer ?
#
loop_
_entity_poly.entity_id
_entity_poly.type
_entity_poly.pdbx_seq_one_letter_code
_entity_poly.pdbx_strand_id
1 'polypeptide(L)'
;MSAATEDQAQAASAGHDEETEGAGATDLEKVTITYDDVTPRNFVLASIVFGIVGMLVGAIVALQLAFWPANVHSMLSFGRLRPLHTNAVIFAFVGNMVFAGIYHSMQRLLKTRLASDVLSKVHFWGWQAIIVSAVLTLPLGISQAKEYAELEWPIDIAIALIWVVFAINFFWTIAKRNEKHLYVAIWFYIATVVTVAILHIVNSLAIPVTALKSYSVYGGAQDALVQWWYGHNAVAFFLTTPVLGIMYYYLPKAANRPVYSYRLSIIHFWALIFIYIWAGPHHLHYTALPEWAQTLGMVFSLMLWAPSWGGMLNGLLTLRGGWSQLR
;
A
#
# COMPACT_ATOMS: atom_id res chain seq x y z
N MET A 1 37.02 70.63 -46.86
CA MET A 1 37.76 70.40 -45.59
C MET A 1 36.90 69.54 -44.70
N SER A 2 37.53 68.57 -44.03
CA SER A 2 36.99 67.68 -42.99
C SER A 2 36.14 66.48 -43.43
N ALA A 3 36.83 65.42 -43.85
CA ALA A 3 36.41 64.03 -43.66
C ALA A 3 37.54 63.32 -42.91
N ALA A 4 37.39 63.17 -41.60
CA ALA A 4 38.23 62.35 -40.73
C ALA A 4 37.55 62.26 -39.37
N THR A 5 36.93 61.12 -39.06
CA THR A 5 36.86 60.48 -37.74
C THR A 5 35.82 59.36 -37.78
N GLU A 6 36.24 58.13 -38.10
CA GLU A 6 35.44 56.95 -37.74
C GLU A 6 36.27 55.64 -37.59
N ASP A 7 37.59 55.67 -37.72
CA ASP A 7 38.39 54.45 -37.90
C ASP A 7 39.39 54.14 -36.76
N GLN A 8 39.07 54.52 -35.52
CA GLN A 8 39.92 54.20 -34.36
C GLN A 8 39.18 53.69 -33.10
N ALA A 9 37.90 53.32 -33.22
CA ALA A 9 37.13 52.76 -32.10
C ALA A 9 36.88 51.24 -32.19
N GLN A 10 37.44 50.54 -33.18
CA GLN A 10 37.20 49.10 -33.39
C GLN A 10 38.40 48.17 -33.08
N ALA A 11 39.50 48.69 -32.55
CA ALA A 11 40.72 47.89 -32.31
C ALA A 11 40.99 47.51 -30.83
N ALA A 12 40.08 47.80 -29.90
CA ALA A 12 40.29 47.55 -28.46
C ALA A 12 39.31 46.56 -27.81
N SER A 13 38.53 45.80 -28.60
CA SER A 13 37.55 44.83 -28.08
C SER A 13 37.79 43.38 -28.53
N ALA A 14 38.87 43.10 -29.25
CA ALA A 14 39.10 41.81 -29.92
C ALA A 14 40.14 40.94 -29.20
N GLY A 15 40.13 40.90 -27.87
CA GLY A 15 41.18 40.22 -27.09
C GLY A 15 40.75 39.65 -25.73
N HIS A 16 39.47 39.35 -25.52
CA HIS A 16 38.99 38.80 -24.25
C HIS A 16 37.98 37.65 -24.35
N ASP A 17 37.83 37.03 -25.53
CA ASP A 17 36.83 35.96 -25.76
C ASP A 17 37.46 34.64 -26.26
N GLU A 18 38.71 34.33 -25.89
CA GLU A 18 39.36 33.07 -26.32
C GLU A 18 39.78 32.09 -25.20
N GLU A 19 39.46 32.37 -23.93
CA GLU A 19 39.74 31.42 -22.84
C GLU A 19 38.52 31.24 -21.93
N THR A 20 37.48 30.52 -22.38
CA THR A 20 36.56 29.77 -21.48
C THR A 20 35.63 28.77 -22.17
N GLU A 21 35.85 28.35 -23.42
CA GLU A 21 35.06 27.27 -24.06
C GLU A 21 35.57 25.84 -23.76
N GLY A 22 36.26 25.64 -22.63
CA GLY A 22 36.89 24.35 -22.26
C GLY A 22 36.32 23.67 -21.02
N ALA A 23 35.25 24.17 -20.41
CA ALA A 23 34.71 23.61 -19.17
C ALA A 23 33.68 22.49 -19.44
N GLY A 24 34.20 21.30 -19.79
CA GLY A 24 33.60 20.00 -19.51
C GLY A 24 32.11 19.84 -19.80
N ALA A 25 31.78 19.58 -21.06
CA ALA A 25 30.58 18.80 -21.36
C ALA A 25 30.74 17.45 -20.66
N THR A 26 30.14 17.32 -19.47
CA THR A 26 30.02 16.02 -18.80
C THR A 26 29.22 15.14 -19.74
N ASP A 27 29.85 14.09 -20.27
CA ASP A 27 29.18 13.07 -21.08
C ASP A 27 28.05 12.48 -20.25
N LEU A 28 26.83 12.97 -20.46
CA LEU A 28 25.63 12.46 -19.82
C LEU A 28 25.37 11.07 -20.40
N GLU A 29 25.78 10.04 -19.68
CA GLU A 29 25.53 8.65 -20.05
C GLU A 29 24.01 8.38 -20.09
N LYS A 30 23.49 8.09 -21.29
CA LYS A 30 22.08 7.68 -21.45
C LYS A 30 21.92 6.24 -20.99
N VAL A 31 21.35 6.06 -19.79
CA VAL A 31 21.03 4.73 -19.27
C VAL A 31 19.65 4.29 -19.78
N THR A 32 19.60 3.16 -20.47
CA THR A 32 18.33 2.49 -20.85
C THR A 32 17.89 1.56 -19.72
N ILE A 33 16.68 1.75 -19.21
CA ILE A 33 16.14 0.96 -18.10
C ILE A 33 15.04 0.03 -18.60
N THR A 34 15.24 -1.28 -18.39
CA THR A 34 14.22 -2.29 -18.70
C THR A 34 13.51 -2.71 -17.41
N TYR A 35 12.22 -2.38 -17.28
CA TYR A 35 11.42 -2.70 -16.10
C TYR A 35 10.98 -4.17 -16.04
N ASP A 36 10.73 -4.67 -14.83
CA ASP A 36 10.05 -5.95 -14.62
C ASP A 36 8.54 -5.73 -14.66
N ASP A 37 7.92 -6.05 -15.79
CA ASP A 37 6.46 -6.02 -15.95
C ASP A 37 5.83 -7.42 -15.85
N VAL A 38 6.64 -8.48 -15.75
CA VAL A 38 6.14 -9.86 -15.59
C VAL A 38 5.58 -10.04 -14.18
N THR A 39 6.32 -9.62 -13.15
CA THR A 39 5.87 -9.75 -11.76
C THR A 39 4.57 -9.00 -11.51
N PRO A 40 4.44 -7.69 -11.84
CA PRO A 40 3.17 -6.98 -11.69
C PRO A 40 2.02 -7.66 -12.44
N ARG A 41 2.24 -8.16 -13.65
CA ARG A 41 1.20 -8.83 -14.43
C ARG A 41 0.70 -10.10 -13.76
N ASN A 42 1.60 -10.89 -13.18
CA ASN A 42 1.22 -12.08 -12.41
C ASN A 42 0.34 -11.73 -11.22
N PHE A 43 0.70 -10.68 -10.46
CA PHE A 43 -0.12 -10.17 -9.37
C PHE A 43 -1.48 -9.63 -9.85
N VAL A 44 -1.55 -8.93 -10.99
CA VAL A 44 -2.84 -8.50 -11.57
C VAL A 44 -3.73 -9.71 -11.91
N LEU A 45 -3.17 -10.73 -12.56
CA LEU A 45 -3.93 -11.94 -12.91
C LEU A 45 -4.44 -12.65 -11.67
N ALA A 46 -3.60 -12.81 -10.66
CA ALA A 46 -4.00 -13.37 -9.37
C ALA A 46 -5.09 -12.53 -8.70
N SER A 47 -4.96 -11.19 -8.71
CA SER A 47 -5.97 -10.28 -8.18
C SER A 47 -7.33 -10.50 -8.85
N ILE A 48 -7.39 -10.58 -10.18
CA ILE A 48 -8.65 -10.83 -10.90
C ILE A 48 -9.28 -12.17 -10.45
N VAL A 49 -8.47 -13.23 -10.40
CA VAL A 49 -8.93 -14.56 -9.98
C VAL A 49 -9.48 -14.54 -8.54
N PHE A 50 -8.74 -14.00 -7.59
CA PHE A 50 -9.18 -13.93 -6.20
C PHE A 50 -10.27 -12.90 -5.95
N GLY A 51 -10.38 -11.87 -6.79
CA GLY A 51 -11.51 -10.93 -6.78
C GLY A 51 -12.82 -11.67 -7.10
N ILE A 52 -12.82 -12.47 -8.16
CA ILE A 52 -13.97 -13.31 -8.52
C ILE A 52 -14.27 -14.30 -7.38
N VAL A 53 -13.28 -15.06 -6.92
CA VAL A 53 -13.48 -16.05 -5.85
C VAL A 53 -13.97 -15.40 -4.55
N GLY A 54 -13.32 -14.35 -4.08
CA GLY A 54 -13.66 -13.64 -2.85
C GLY A 54 -15.06 -13.04 -2.89
N MET A 55 -15.44 -12.41 -4.00
CA MET A 55 -16.80 -11.86 -4.18
C MET A 55 -17.86 -12.96 -4.30
N LEU A 56 -17.56 -14.10 -4.94
CA LEU A 56 -18.46 -15.25 -5.00
C LEU A 56 -18.72 -15.84 -3.61
N VAL A 57 -17.67 -16.05 -2.80
CA VAL A 57 -17.84 -16.47 -1.39
C VAL A 57 -18.64 -15.42 -0.62
N GLY A 58 -18.43 -14.13 -0.90
CA GLY A 58 -19.23 -13.01 -0.37
C GLY A 58 -20.73 -13.15 -0.68
N ALA A 59 -21.07 -13.44 -1.94
CA ALA A 59 -22.45 -13.68 -2.35
C ALA A 59 -23.06 -14.91 -1.67
N ILE A 60 -22.26 -15.98 -1.49
CA ILE A 60 -22.70 -17.19 -0.76
C ILE A 60 -23.01 -16.87 0.70
N VAL A 61 -22.11 -16.19 1.43
CA VAL A 61 -22.36 -15.86 2.83
C VAL A 61 -23.50 -14.86 3.00
N ALA A 62 -23.70 -13.95 2.04
CA ALA A 62 -24.88 -13.07 2.01
C ALA A 62 -26.18 -13.87 1.82
N LEU A 63 -26.19 -14.86 0.91
CA LEU A 63 -27.33 -15.77 0.74
C LEU A 63 -27.59 -16.58 2.02
N GLN A 64 -26.56 -17.04 2.72
CA GLN A 64 -26.70 -17.77 3.98
C GLN A 64 -27.34 -16.95 5.10
N LEU A 65 -27.11 -15.64 5.12
CA LEU A 65 -27.79 -14.72 6.04
C LEU A 65 -29.25 -14.49 5.65
N ALA A 66 -29.53 -14.33 4.35
CA ALA A 66 -30.88 -14.08 3.85
C ALA A 66 -31.76 -15.34 3.85
N PHE A 67 -31.18 -16.52 3.66
CA PHE A 67 -31.84 -17.81 3.54
C PHE A 67 -31.04 -18.86 4.29
N TRP A 68 -31.37 -19.05 5.58
CA TRP A 68 -30.64 -19.95 6.48
C TRP A 68 -30.46 -21.39 5.96
N PRO A 69 -31.38 -22.01 5.17
CA PRO A 69 -31.17 -23.36 4.63
C PRO A 69 -30.00 -23.46 3.63
N ALA A 70 -29.46 -22.33 3.14
CA ALA A 70 -28.23 -22.33 2.34
C ALA A 70 -26.97 -22.72 3.14
N ASN A 71 -27.07 -22.88 4.48
CA ASN A 71 -26.01 -23.46 5.31
C ASN A 71 -26.01 -25.00 5.23
N VAL A 72 -25.70 -25.53 4.05
CA VAL A 72 -25.88 -26.95 3.71
C VAL A 72 -24.85 -27.91 4.31
N HIS A 73 -23.70 -27.41 4.77
CA HIS A 73 -22.61 -28.25 5.31
C HIS A 73 -21.80 -27.48 6.35
N SER A 74 -21.21 -28.18 7.34
CA SER A 74 -20.46 -27.55 8.44
C SER A 74 -19.24 -26.76 7.95
N MET A 75 -18.47 -27.32 6.99
CA MET A 75 -17.33 -26.63 6.38
C MET A 75 -17.73 -25.43 5.52
N LEU A 76 -18.97 -25.42 5.02
CA LEU A 76 -19.52 -24.36 4.19
C LEU A 76 -20.48 -23.46 4.98
N SER A 77 -20.49 -23.57 6.31
CA SER A 77 -21.36 -22.73 7.15
C SER A 77 -20.90 -21.27 7.14
N PHE A 78 -21.83 -20.35 7.37
CA PHE A 78 -21.54 -18.92 7.45
C PHE A 78 -20.36 -18.59 8.38
N GLY A 79 -20.30 -19.23 9.55
CA GLY A 79 -19.23 -18.98 10.53
C GLY A 79 -17.82 -19.31 10.03
N ARG A 80 -17.68 -20.24 9.08
CA ARG A 80 -16.37 -20.62 8.49
C ARG A 80 -16.10 -19.91 7.17
N LEU A 81 -17.13 -19.67 6.36
CA LEU A 81 -16.98 -18.96 5.09
C LEU A 81 -16.83 -17.44 5.26
N ARG A 82 -17.36 -16.84 6.33
CA ARG A 82 -17.17 -15.40 6.61
C ARG A 82 -15.68 -15.02 6.69
N PRO A 83 -14.84 -15.63 7.54
CA PRO A 83 -13.42 -15.29 7.59
C PRO A 83 -12.69 -15.65 6.29
N LEU A 84 -13.12 -16.70 5.57
CA LEU A 84 -12.57 -17.01 4.24
C LEU A 84 -12.86 -15.89 3.24
N HIS A 85 -14.10 -15.39 3.18
CA HIS A 85 -14.48 -14.25 2.36
C HIS A 85 -13.62 -13.02 2.71
N THR A 86 -13.51 -12.68 4.00
CA THR A 86 -12.70 -11.57 4.49
C THR A 86 -11.26 -11.67 4.00
N ASN A 87 -10.61 -12.82 4.23
CA ASN A 87 -9.22 -13.03 3.82
C ASN A 87 -9.05 -13.02 2.30
N ALA A 88 -9.98 -13.63 1.56
CA ALA A 88 -9.95 -13.67 0.11
C ALA A 88 -10.13 -12.28 -0.51
N VAL A 89 -11.02 -11.43 0.02
CA VAL A 89 -11.24 -10.09 -0.56
C VAL A 89 -10.14 -9.11 -0.15
N ILE A 90 -9.64 -9.18 1.09
CA ILE A 90 -8.64 -8.24 1.59
C ILE A 90 -7.24 -8.67 1.13
N PHE A 91 -6.77 -9.84 1.56
CA PHE A 91 -5.37 -10.23 1.39
C PHE A 91 -5.11 -10.90 0.04
N ALA A 92 -6.09 -11.62 -0.51
CA ALA A 92 -5.94 -12.21 -1.84
C ALA A 92 -6.27 -11.20 -2.94
N PHE A 93 -7.49 -10.69 -3.04
CA PHE A 93 -7.87 -9.75 -4.10
C PHE A 93 -7.13 -8.42 -4.01
N VAL A 94 -7.36 -7.65 -2.93
CA VAL A 94 -6.77 -6.31 -2.79
C VAL A 94 -5.26 -6.41 -2.55
N GLY A 95 -4.78 -7.39 -1.80
CA GLY A 95 -3.34 -7.60 -1.59
C GLY A 95 -2.58 -7.80 -2.91
N ASN A 96 -3.07 -8.68 -3.79
CA ASN A 96 -2.47 -8.86 -5.11
C ASN A 96 -2.54 -7.58 -5.97
N MET A 97 -3.66 -6.84 -5.92
CA MET A 97 -3.79 -5.55 -6.61
C MET A 97 -2.76 -4.53 -6.10
N VAL A 98 -2.56 -4.46 -4.78
CA VAL A 98 -1.61 -3.56 -4.13
C VAL A 98 -0.19 -3.90 -4.53
N PHE A 99 0.22 -5.17 -4.49
CA PHE A 99 1.58 -5.56 -4.89
C PHE A 99 1.85 -5.30 -6.37
N ALA A 100 0.89 -5.59 -7.25
CA ALA A 100 0.98 -5.21 -8.66
C ALA A 100 1.17 -3.70 -8.83
N GLY A 101 0.32 -2.92 -8.16
CA GLY A 101 0.35 -1.47 -8.19
C GLY A 101 1.69 -0.91 -7.74
N ILE A 102 2.21 -1.37 -6.61
CA ILE A 102 3.50 -0.97 -6.04
C ILE A 102 4.64 -1.34 -6.99
N TYR A 103 4.77 -2.60 -7.38
CA TYR A 103 5.90 -3.03 -8.23
C TYR A 103 5.89 -2.39 -9.61
N HIS A 104 4.72 -2.13 -10.19
CA HIS A 104 4.64 -1.44 -11.47
C HIS A 104 4.98 0.05 -11.34
N SER A 105 4.33 0.77 -10.41
CA SER A 105 4.47 2.22 -10.31
C SER A 105 5.83 2.64 -9.75
N MET A 106 6.36 1.91 -8.75
CA MET A 106 7.59 2.30 -8.06
C MET A 106 8.78 2.31 -9.00
N GLN A 107 8.88 1.33 -9.90
CA GLN A 107 9.99 1.25 -10.86
C GLN A 107 10.07 2.50 -11.73
N ARG A 108 8.89 2.97 -12.18
CA ARG A 108 8.74 4.12 -13.06
C ARG A 108 8.95 5.44 -12.31
N LEU A 109 8.49 5.53 -11.06
CA LEU A 109 8.67 6.70 -10.20
C LEU A 109 10.11 6.86 -9.71
N LEU A 110 10.80 5.75 -9.42
CA LEU A 110 12.18 5.74 -8.96
C LEU A 110 13.17 5.72 -10.14
N LYS A 111 12.65 5.59 -11.36
CA LYS A 111 13.40 5.36 -12.60
C LYS A 111 14.47 4.28 -12.42
N THR A 112 14.07 3.11 -11.95
CA THR A 112 14.96 1.94 -11.81
C THR A 112 14.14 0.65 -11.91
N ARG A 113 14.74 -0.41 -12.43
CA ARG A 113 14.17 -1.77 -12.33
C ARG A 113 14.11 -2.20 -10.85
N LEU A 114 13.19 -3.12 -10.52
CA LEU A 114 13.18 -3.85 -9.25
C LEU A 114 14.57 -4.40 -8.91
N ALA A 115 14.84 -4.56 -7.61
CA ALA A 115 16.16 -4.94 -7.13
C ALA A 115 16.53 -6.39 -7.44
N SER A 116 15.61 -7.34 -7.23
CA SER A 116 15.84 -8.76 -7.45
C SER A 116 14.61 -9.47 -8.00
N ASP A 117 14.76 -10.08 -9.19
CA ASP A 117 13.75 -10.93 -9.80
C ASP A 117 13.48 -12.20 -8.96
N VAL A 118 14.49 -12.69 -8.22
CA VAL A 118 14.32 -13.84 -7.32
C VAL A 118 13.42 -13.47 -6.14
N LEU A 119 13.67 -12.33 -5.49
CA LEU A 119 12.83 -11.87 -4.38
C LEU A 119 11.39 -11.57 -4.86
N SER A 120 11.24 -11.00 -6.06
CA SER A 120 9.92 -10.81 -6.69
C SER A 120 9.16 -12.14 -6.88
N LYS A 121 9.84 -13.19 -7.36
CA LYS A 121 9.23 -14.52 -7.54
C LYS A 121 8.89 -15.20 -6.22
N VAL A 122 9.80 -15.15 -5.25
CA VAL A 122 9.58 -15.69 -3.90
C VAL A 122 8.39 -14.99 -3.24
N HIS A 123 8.33 -13.66 -3.35
CA HIS A 123 7.19 -12.90 -2.84
C HIS A 123 5.88 -13.33 -3.50
N PHE A 124 5.82 -13.36 -4.83
CA PHE A 124 4.61 -13.79 -5.55
C PHE A 124 4.15 -15.19 -5.13
N TRP A 125 4.99 -16.21 -5.31
CA TRP A 125 4.58 -17.58 -5.01
C TRP A 125 4.35 -17.84 -3.53
N GLY A 126 5.11 -17.19 -2.66
CA GLY A 126 4.90 -17.24 -1.21
C GLY A 126 3.55 -16.66 -0.82
N TRP A 127 3.16 -15.52 -1.39
CA TRP A 127 1.84 -14.93 -1.16
C TRP A 127 0.72 -15.83 -1.67
N GLN A 128 0.87 -16.42 -2.86
CA GLN A 128 -0.10 -17.38 -3.38
C GLN A 128 -0.26 -18.60 -2.46
N ALA A 129 0.85 -19.12 -1.92
CA ALA A 129 0.82 -20.26 -0.99
C ALA A 129 0.08 -19.91 0.32
N ILE A 130 0.27 -18.69 0.85
CA ILE A 130 -0.47 -18.19 2.03
C ILE A 130 -1.97 -18.09 1.74
N ILE A 131 -2.36 -17.60 0.56
CA ILE A 131 -3.78 -17.53 0.18
C ILE A 131 -4.38 -18.94 0.09
N VAL A 132 -3.66 -19.88 -0.53
CA VAL A 132 -4.11 -21.28 -0.62
C VAL A 132 -4.22 -21.91 0.76
N SER A 133 -3.30 -21.62 1.69
CA SER A 133 -3.41 -22.14 3.05
C SER A 133 -4.67 -21.62 3.76
N ALA A 134 -5.05 -20.36 3.57
CA ALA A 134 -6.32 -19.82 4.08
C ALA A 134 -7.56 -20.55 3.55
N VAL A 135 -7.57 -20.90 2.25
CA VAL A 135 -8.64 -21.69 1.62
C VAL A 135 -8.73 -23.09 2.23
N LEU A 136 -7.60 -23.67 2.62
CA LEU A 136 -7.55 -25.00 3.23
C LEU A 136 -7.93 -24.97 4.72
N THR A 137 -7.48 -23.97 5.49
CA THR A 137 -7.60 -23.98 6.95
C THR A 137 -8.93 -23.40 7.46
N LEU A 138 -9.41 -22.30 6.88
CA LEU A 138 -10.59 -21.59 7.40
C LEU A 138 -11.89 -22.42 7.29
N PRO A 139 -12.19 -23.10 6.16
CA PRO A 139 -13.33 -24.02 6.07
C PRO A 139 -13.24 -25.23 7.00
N LEU A 140 -12.03 -25.62 7.43
CA LEU A 140 -11.82 -26.67 8.42
C LEU A 140 -12.04 -26.19 9.86
N GLY A 141 -12.22 -24.89 10.07
CA GLY A 141 -12.42 -24.28 11.39
C GLY A 141 -11.12 -23.99 12.14
N ILE A 142 -9.98 -24.03 11.45
CA ILE A 142 -8.67 -23.70 12.00
C ILE A 142 -8.53 -22.19 11.97
N SER A 143 -8.75 -21.54 13.11
CA SER A 143 -8.69 -20.09 13.21
C SER A 143 -8.37 -19.59 14.62
N GLN A 144 -7.69 -18.43 14.68
CA GLN A 144 -7.48 -17.65 15.90
C GLN A 144 -8.72 -16.88 16.38
N ALA A 145 -9.77 -16.76 15.54
CA ALA A 145 -10.96 -15.96 15.81
C ALA A 145 -10.71 -14.45 16.03
N LYS A 146 -9.55 -13.94 15.61
CA LYS A 146 -9.22 -12.52 15.52
C LYS A 146 -9.54 -12.00 14.11
N GLU A 147 -10.42 -11.01 13.99
CA GLU A 147 -10.82 -10.48 12.67
C GLU A 147 -9.60 -9.96 11.89
N TYR A 148 -9.54 -10.29 10.60
CA TYR A 148 -8.40 -9.98 9.70
C TYR A 148 -7.06 -10.61 10.11
N ALA A 149 -7.02 -11.45 11.14
CA ALA A 149 -5.85 -12.19 11.63
C ALA A 149 -6.27 -13.63 11.99
N GLU A 150 -7.11 -14.22 11.14
CA GLU A 150 -7.78 -15.49 11.44
C GLU A 150 -6.86 -16.70 11.28
N LEU A 151 -5.81 -16.60 10.47
CA LEU A 151 -4.91 -17.72 10.12
C LEU A 151 -4.05 -18.08 11.34
N GLU A 152 -3.74 -19.36 11.51
CA GLU A 152 -2.98 -19.84 12.68
C GLU A 152 -1.47 -19.58 12.56
N TRP A 153 -0.78 -19.66 13.69
CA TRP A 153 0.60 -19.19 13.88
C TRP A 153 1.65 -19.63 12.82
N PRO A 154 1.62 -20.84 12.21
CA PRO A 154 2.60 -21.18 11.17
C PRO A 154 2.42 -20.30 9.92
N ILE A 155 1.17 -19.93 9.61
CA ILE A 155 0.84 -19.07 8.49
C ILE A 155 1.18 -17.62 8.82
N ASP A 156 1.03 -17.17 10.07
CA ASP A 156 1.50 -15.84 10.49
C ASP A 156 3.00 -15.67 10.33
N ILE A 157 3.79 -16.70 10.67
CA ILE A 157 5.24 -16.68 10.43
C ILE A 157 5.52 -16.63 8.93
N ALA A 158 4.81 -17.42 8.12
CA ALA A 158 4.97 -17.39 6.67
C ALA A 158 4.64 -15.99 6.09
N ILE A 159 3.56 -15.35 6.56
CA ILE A 159 3.20 -13.98 6.19
C ILE A 159 4.34 -13.02 6.54
N ALA A 160 4.86 -13.07 7.77
CA ALA A 160 5.93 -12.20 8.20
C ALA A 160 7.19 -12.37 7.32
N LEU A 161 7.59 -13.61 7.03
CA LEU A 161 8.75 -13.89 6.19
C LEU A 161 8.57 -13.40 4.75
N ILE A 162 7.41 -13.67 4.14
CA ILE A 162 7.12 -13.22 2.77
C ILE A 162 6.99 -11.70 2.70
N TRP A 163 6.44 -11.06 3.73
CA TRP A 163 6.39 -9.61 3.85
C TRP A 163 7.80 -9.00 3.98
N VAL A 164 8.71 -9.64 4.71
CA VAL A 164 10.12 -9.23 4.79
C VAL A 164 10.81 -9.37 3.44
N VAL A 165 10.59 -10.46 2.70
CA VAL A 165 11.10 -10.63 1.33
C VAL A 165 10.63 -9.49 0.43
N PHE A 166 9.34 -9.17 0.49
CA PHE A 166 8.76 -8.02 -0.21
C PHE A 166 9.43 -6.70 0.20
N ALA A 167 9.55 -6.44 1.50
CA ALA A 167 10.13 -5.22 2.05
C ALA A 167 11.60 -5.05 1.64
N ILE A 168 12.42 -6.10 1.69
CA ILE A 168 13.81 -6.07 1.25
C ILE A 168 13.90 -5.66 -0.22
N ASN A 169 13.13 -6.30 -1.09
CA ASN A 169 13.13 -5.97 -2.52
C ASN A 169 12.65 -4.53 -2.77
N PHE A 170 11.62 -4.10 -2.04
CA PHE A 170 11.06 -2.74 -2.12
C PHE A 170 12.08 -1.67 -1.69
N PHE A 171 12.64 -1.78 -0.49
CA PHE A 171 13.61 -0.80 0.03
C PHE A 171 14.94 -0.83 -0.73
N TRP A 172 15.39 -2.00 -1.18
CA TRP A 172 16.56 -2.09 -2.04
C TRP A 172 16.33 -1.36 -3.37
N THR A 173 15.14 -1.47 -3.95
CA THR A 173 14.78 -0.72 -5.17
C THR A 173 14.81 0.79 -4.93
N ILE A 174 14.35 1.27 -3.77
CA ILE A 174 14.46 2.69 -3.37
C ILE A 174 15.92 3.12 -3.19
N ALA A 175 16.75 2.26 -2.61
CA ALA A 175 18.15 2.57 -2.34
C ALA A 175 18.96 2.78 -3.63
N LYS A 176 18.65 2.05 -4.70
CA LYS A 176 19.32 2.15 -6.01
C LYS A 176 18.60 3.06 -7.03
N ARG A 177 17.67 3.91 -6.57
CA ARG A 177 16.88 4.79 -7.45
C ARG A 177 17.76 5.79 -8.20
N ASN A 178 17.30 6.21 -9.38
CA ASN A 178 17.93 7.29 -10.15
C ASN A 178 17.29 8.67 -9.85
N GLU A 179 16.14 8.70 -9.18
CA GLU A 179 15.46 9.94 -8.78
C GLU A 179 15.89 10.43 -7.40
N LYS A 180 16.31 11.69 -7.29
CA LYS A 180 16.76 12.27 -6.01
C LYS A 180 15.60 12.35 -5.01
N HIS A 181 14.44 12.81 -5.49
CA HIS A 181 13.25 13.00 -4.68
C HIS A 181 12.32 11.79 -4.77
N LEU A 182 11.79 11.38 -3.63
CA LEU A 182 10.74 10.37 -3.58
C LEU A 182 9.40 11.03 -3.86
N TYR A 183 8.72 10.55 -4.89
CA TYR A 183 7.35 10.96 -5.20
C TYR A 183 6.39 10.51 -4.09
N VAL A 184 5.30 11.26 -3.87
CA VAL A 184 4.35 11.07 -2.75
C VAL A 184 3.79 9.65 -2.70
N ALA A 185 3.56 9.00 -3.85
CA ALA A 185 3.12 7.60 -3.88
C ALA A 185 4.08 6.66 -3.15
N ILE A 186 5.39 6.89 -3.25
CA ILE A 186 6.41 6.09 -2.57
C ILE A 186 6.32 6.28 -1.06
N TRP A 187 5.94 7.47 -0.57
CA TRP A 187 5.77 7.70 0.88
C TRP A 187 4.63 6.85 1.43
N PHE A 188 3.51 6.80 0.72
CA PHE A 188 2.38 5.93 1.07
C PHE A 188 2.78 4.45 1.05
N TYR A 189 3.54 4.01 0.06
CA TYR A 189 4.04 2.63 0.02
C TYR A 189 5.01 2.31 1.17
N ILE A 190 5.91 3.22 1.53
CA ILE A 190 6.78 3.06 2.70
C ILE A 190 5.94 2.89 3.96
N ALA A 191 4.94 3.76 4.15
CA ALA A 191 4.03 3.69 5.29
C ALA A 191 3.28 2.34 5.34
N THR A 192 2.78 1.86 4.20
CA THR A 192 2.18 0.52 4.08
C THR A 192 3.14 -0.58 4.51
N VAL A 193 4.33 -0.64 3.91
CA VAL A 193 5.29 -1.74 4.11
C VAL A 193 5.73 -1.83 5.57
N VAL A 194 6.04 -0.69 6.19
CA VAL A 194 6.53 -0.65 7.57
C VAL A 194 5.41 -0.93 8.55
N THR A 195 4.29 -0.22 8.46
CA THR A 195 3.25 -0.32 9.47
C THR A 195 2.59 -1.68 9.45
N VAL A 196 2.27 -2.25 8.28
CA VAL A 196 1.66 -3.59 8.21
C VAL A 196 2.54 -4.66 8.85
N ALA A 197 3.87 -4.59 8.71
CA ALA A 197 4.78 -5.52 9.38
C ALA A 197 4.67 -5.41 10.91
N ILE A 198 4.66 -4.19 11.45
CA ILE A 198 4.53 -3.94 12.89
C ILE A 198 3.17 -4.44 13.39
N LEU A 199 2.08 -4.10 12.69
CA LEU A 199 0.72 -4.52 13.02
C LEU A 199 0.62 -6.05 13.08
N HIS A 200 1.10 -6.73 12.02
CA HIS A 200 1.05 -8.18 11.90
C HIS A 200 1.81 -8.85 13.04
N ILE A 201 3.06 -8.45 13.28
CA ILE A 201 3.91 -9.06 14.32
C ILE A 201 3.29 -8.88 15.70
N VAL A 202 2.83 -7.67 16.03
CA VAL A 202 2.29 -7.37 17.37
C VAL A 202 0.97 -8.10 17.61
N ASN A 203 0.02 -8.07 16.67
CA ASN A 203 -1.29 -8.70 16.89
C ASN A 203 -1.23 -10.23 16.87
N SER A 204 -0.26 -10.80 16.14
CA SER A 204 -0.09 -12.25 15.98
C SER A 204 0.78 -12.88 17.07
N LEU A 205 1.18 -12.12 18.11
CA LEU A 205 1.86 -12.70 19.25
C LEU A 205 0.92 -13.70 19.94
N ALA A 206 1.28 -14.97 19.85
CA ALA A 206 0.49 -16.06 20.39
C ALA A 206 1.41 -17.18 20.91
N ILE A 207 0.91 -17.95 21.86
CA ILE A 207 1.56 -19.15 22.40
C ILE A 207 1.05 -20.36 21.61
N PRO A 208 1.89 -21.05 20.81
CA PRO A 208 1.50 -22.28 20.13
C PRO A 208 1.19 -23.40 21.12
N VAL A 209 0.09 -24.11 20.90
CA VAL A 209 -0.32 -25.29 21.69
C VAL A 209 -0.19 -26.56 20.86
N THR A 210 -0.58 -26.49 19.58
CA THR A 210 -0.38 -27.57 18.61
C THR A 210 0.12 -27.00 17.28
N ALA A 211 0.41 -27.87 16.30
CA ALA A 211 0.86 -27.46 14.98
C ALA A 211 -0.08 -26.44 14.30
N LEU A 212 -1.39 -26.51 14.56
CA LEU A 212 -2.40 -25.63 13.97
C LEU A 212 -3.31 -25.00 15.03
N LYS A 213 -2.77 -24.78 16.24
CA LYS A 213 -3.50 -24.03 17.27
C LYS A 213 -2.59 -23.20 18.17
N SER A 214 -2.96 -21.94 18.39
CA SER A 214 -2.37 -21.04 19.38
C SER A 214 -3.43 -20.30 20.23
N TYR A 215 -2.95 -19.63 21.28
CA TYR A 215 -3.71 -18.65 22.06
C TYR A 215 -2.99 -17.29 22.07
N SER A 216 -3.74 -16.19 21.92
CA SER A 216 -3.22 -14.82 22.03
C SER A 216 -2.43 -14.63 23.33
N VAL A 217 -1.32 -13.90 23.28
CA VAL A 217 -0.59 -13.51 24.51
C VAL A 217 -1.36 -12.46 25.32
N TYR A 218 -2.37 -11.83 24.73
CA TYR A 218 -3.21 -10.83 25.36
C TYR A 218 -4.53 -11.45 25.83
N GLY A 219 -5.21 -10.81 26.80
CA GLY A 219 -6.55 -11.20 27.24
C GLY A 219 -7.49 -10.02 27.46
N GLY A 220 -8.79 -10.28 27.41
CA GLY A 220 -9.85 -9.32 27.77
C GLY A 220 -9.78 -7.99 26.99
N ALA A 221 -9.93 -6.87 27.69
CA ALA A 221 -9.92 -5.54 27.09
C ALA A 221 -8.58 -5.18 26.41
N GLN A 222 -7.47 -5.76 26.86
CA GLN A 222 -6.16 -5.55 26.21
C GLN A 222 -6.11 -6.25 24.85
N ASP A 223 -6.59 -7.50 24.77
CA ASP A 223 -6.63 -8.22 23.50
C ASP A 223 -7.57 -7.52 22.51
N ALA A 224 -8.71 -7.00 23.00
CA ALA A 224 -9.62 -6.20 22.20
C ALA A 224 -8.96 -4.91 21.66
N LEU A 225 -8.20 -4.20 22.51
CA LEU A 225 -7.49 -2.98 22.11
C LEU A 225 -6.42 -3.28 21.05
N VAL A 226 -5.58 -4.30 21.26
CA VAL A 226 -4.55 -4.70 20.29
C VAL A 226 -5.20 -5.17 18.99
N GLN A 227 -6.27 -5.96 19.09
CA GLN A 227 -7.04 -6.46 17.95
C GLN A 227 -7.60 -5.32 17.09
N TRP A 228 -8.15 -4.27 17.69
CA TRP A 228 -8.72 -3.17 16.91
C TRP A 228 -7.74 -2.06 16.55
N TRP A 229 -6.64 -1.93 17.30
CA TRP A 229 -5.47 -1.22 16.81
C TRP A 229 -4.95 -1.89 15.53
N TYR A 230 -4.84 -3.22 15.51
CA TYR A 230 -4.52 -3.99 14.31
C TYR A 230 -5.58 -3.83 13.22
N GLY A 231 -6.83 -4.20 13.49
CA GLY A 231 -7.88 -4.29 12.49
C GLY A 231 -8.19 -2.96 11.81
N HIS A 232 -8.26 -1.87 12.57
CA HIS A 232 -8.43 -0.54 12.00
C HIS A 232 -7.24 -0.14 11.12
N ASN A 233 -6.02 -0.36 11.62
CA ASN A 233 -4.81 -0.02 10.90
C ASN A 233 -4.50 -1.00 9.75
N ALA A 234 -5.09 -2.19 9.71
CA ALA A 234 -5.07 -3.06 8.55
C ALA A 234 -5.85 -2.39 7.41
N VAL A 235 -7.06 -1.89 7.67
CA VAL A 235 -7.82 -1.10 6.67
C VAL A 235 -7.06 0.18 6.29
N ALA A 236 -6.43 0.84 7.24
CA ALA A 236 -5.62 2.03 6.98
C ALA A 236 -4.41 1.74 6.08
N PHE A 237 -3.55 0.84 6.52
CA PHE A 237 -2.22 0.67 5.96
C PHE A 237 -2.17 -0.38 4.85
N PHE A 238 -3.19 -1.23 4.73
CA PHE A 238 -3.31 -2.21 3.65
C PHE A 238 -4.37 -1.82 2.59
N LEU A 239 -5.48 -1.18 2.99
CA LEU A 239 -6.57 -0.84 2.05
C LEU A 239 -6.64 0.66 1.68
N THR A 240 -6.10 1.55 2.52
CA THR A 240 -6.16 3.01 2.26
C THR A 240 -4.85 3.53 1.70
N THR A 241 -3.76 3.42 2.46
CA THR A 241 -2.47 4.03 2.09
C THR A 241 -1.89 3.52 0.77
N PRO A 242 -1.81 2.20 0.47
CA PRO A 242 -1.23 1.79 -0.80
C PRO A 242 -2.16 2.10 -1.96
N VAL A 243 -3.48 2.10 -1.74
CA VAL A 243 -4.47 2.50 -2.74
C VAL A 243 -4.35 4.00 -3.05
N LEU A 244 -4.12 4.84 -2.04
CA LEU A 244 -3.77 6.26 -2.24
C LEU A 244 -2.45 6.40 -3.02
N GLY A 245 -1.43 5.60 -2.72
CA GLY A 245 -0.19 5.59 -3.51
C GLY A 245 -0.43 5.20 -4.97
N ILE A 246 -1.23 4.18 -5.22
CA ILE A 246 -1.67 3.77 -6.56
C ILE A 246 -2.44 4.90 -7.24
N MET A 247 -3.39 5.55 -6.56
CA MET A 247 -4.11 6.72 -7.06
C MET A 247 -3.14 7.84 -7.44
N TYR A 248 -2.17 8.17 -6.59
CA TYR A 248 -1.16 9.21 -6.85
C TYR A 248 -0.30 8.93 -8.08
N TYR A 249 -0.18 7.68 -8.50
CA TYR A 249 0.51 7.32 -9.73
C TYR A 249 -0.44 7.27 -10.93
N TYR A 250 -1.49 6.44 -10.86
CA TYR A 250 -2.32 6.13 -12.02
C TYR A 250 -3.30 7.24 -12.38
N LEU A 251 -3.85 7.98 -11.40
CA LEU A 251 -4.84 9.02 -11.70
C LEU A 251 -4.22 10.19 -12.48
N PRO A 252 -3.09 10.81 -12.05
CA PRO A 252 -2.43 11.84 -12.85
C PRO A 252 -1.94 11.31 -14.20
N LYS A 253 -1.46 10.06 -14.22
CA LYS A 253 -0.95 9.43 -15.44
C LYS A 253 -2.05 9.18 -16.48
N ALA A 254 -3.21 8.70 -16.06
CA ALA A 254 -4.37 8.46 -16.92
C ALA A 254 -4.99 9.78 -17.40
N ALA A 255 -5.11 10.76 -16.50
CA ALA A 255 -5.64 12.08 -16.84
C ALA A 255 -4.70 12.92 -17.71
N ASN A 256 -3.42 12.52 -17.80
CA ASN A 256 -2.31 13.29 -18.35
C ASN A 256 -2.23 14.72 -17.78
N ARG A 257 -2.31 14.82 -16.45
CA ARG A 257 -2.33 16.10 -15.72
C ARG A 257 -1.41 16.05 -14.51
N PRO A 258 -0.83 17.19 -14.10
CA PRO A 258 -0.06 17.26 -12.86
C PRO A 258 -0.99 17.09 -11.65
N VAL A 259 -0.46 16.52 -10.56
CA VAL A 259 -1.15 16.48 -9.28
C VAL A 259 -1.53 17.90 -8.86
N TYR A 260 -2.77 18.07 -8.39
CA TYR A 260 -3.32 19.37 -8.05
C TYR A 260 -2.50 20.16 -7.02
N SER A 261 -2.21 19.59 -5.85
CA SER A 261 -1.51 20.30 -4.76
C SER A 261 -0.47 19.44 -4.06
N TYR A 262 0.80 19.81 -4.22
CA TYR A 262 1.90 19.21 -3.47
C TYR A 262 1.82 19.51 -1.97
N ARG A 263 1.42 20.73 -1.58
CA ARG A 263 1.25 21.09 -0.15
C ARG A 263 0.17 20.23 0.51
N LEU A 264 -0.95 20.03 -0.19
CA LEU A 264 -2.00 19.13 0.29
C LEU A 264 -1.48 17.70 0.40
N SER A 265 -0.65 17.26 -0.55
CA SER A 265 0.04 15.96 -0.53
C SER A 265 0.88 15.74 0.73
N ILE A 266 1.59 16.78 1.21
CA ILE A 266 2.37 16.72 2.45
C ILE A 266 1.44 16.66 3.66
N ILE A 267 0.52 17.62 3.77
CA ILE A 267 -0.34 17.77 4.95
C ILE A 267 -1.20 16.51 5.15
N HIS A 268 -1.87 16.06 4.09
CA HIS A 268 -2.75 14.91 4.20
C HIS A 268 -1.96 13.62 4.45
N PHE A 269 -0.75 13.45 3.88
CA PHE A 269 0.08 12.28 4.15
C PHE A 269 0.45 12.20 5.63
N TRP A 270 1.11 13.24 6.18
CA TRP A 270 1.60 13.19 7.55
C TRP A 270 0.48 13.15 8.58
N ALA A 271 -0.58 13.95 8.38
CA ALA A 271 -1.73 13.91 9.27
C ALA A 271 -2.44 12.57 9.19
N LEU A 272 -2.60 11.97 8.00
CA LEU A 272 -3.23 10.65 7.86
C LEU A 272 -2.42 9.58 8.60
N ILE A 273 -1.13 9.43 8.28
CA ILE A 273 -0.29 8.36 8.85
C ILE A 273 -0.19 8.47 10.38
N PHE A 274 -0.12 9.70 10.92
CA PHE A 274 -0.06 9.90 12.36
C PHE A 274 -1.41 9.62 13.06
N ILE A 275 -2.50 10.18 12.54
CA ILE A 275 -3.82 10.13 13.21
C ILE A 275 -4.42 8.73 13.13
N TYR A 276 -4.26 8.01 12.01
CA TYR A 276 -4.92 6.72 11.80
C TYR A 276 -4.59 5.69 12.88
N ILE A 277 -3.34 5.69 13.39
CA ILE A 277 -2.87 4.75 14.42
C ILE A 277 -3.76 4.76 15.67
N TRP A 278 -4.31 5.92 16.00
CA TRP A 278 -5.08 6.16 17.23
C TRP A 278 -6.56 5.80 17.13
N ALA A 279 -7.08 5.56 15.93
CA ALA A 279 -8.52 5.40 15.72
C ALA A 279 -9.03 3.97 16.07
N GLY A 280 -8.16 3.03 16.41
CA GLY A 280 -8.53 1.66 16.81
C GLY A 280 -9.67 1.56 17.85
N PRO A 281 -9.65 2.32 18.96
CA PRO A 281 -10.69 2.24 20.01
C PRO A 281 -12.10 2.62 19.56
N HIS A 282 -12.30 3.21 18.36
CA HIS A 282 -13.64 3.51 17.86
C HIS A 282 -14.49 2.25 17.58
N HIS A 283 -13.86 1.07 17.51
CA HIS A 283 -14.51 -0.23 17.41
C HIS A 283 -15.01 -0.74 18.78
N LEU A 284 -14.63 -0.06 19.86
CA LEU A 284 -14.78 -0.49 21.24
C LEU A 284 -15.61 0.49 22.09
N HIS A 285 -16.44 1.29 21.43
CA HIS A 285 -17.38 2.20 22.11
C HIS A 285 -18.41 1.42 22.94
N TYR A 286 -18.63 1.89 24.17
CA TYR A 286 -19.54 1.29 25.14
C TYR A 286 -19.23 -0.19 25.44
N THR A 287 -17.95 -0.54 25.43
CA THR A 287 -17.44 -1.87 25.82
C THR A 287 -16.72 -1.82 27.17
N ALA A 288 -16.10 -2.93 27.57
CA ALA A 288 -15.25 -3.02 28.76
C ALA A 288 -13.90 -2.26 28.64
N LEU A 289 -13.58 -1.69 27.47
CA LEU A 289 -12.39 -0.84 27.32
C LEU A 289 -12.52 0.43 28.17
N PRO A 290 -11.47 0.92 28.84
CA PRO A 290 -11.53 2.16 29.62
C PRO A 290 -12.03 3.36 28.80
N GLU A 291 -12.88 4.19 29.41
CA GLU A 291 -13.52 5.33 28.76
C GLU A 291 -12.52 6.30 28.12
N TRP A 292 -11.40 6.58 28.78
CA TRP A 292 -10.37 7.47 28.23
C TRP A 292 -9.82 6.98 26.88
N ALA A 293 -9.67 5.66 26.71
CA ALA A 293 -9.16 5.07 25.48
C ALA A 293 -10.22 5.13 24.37
N GLN A 294 -11.49 4.90 24.73
CA GLN A 294 -12.61 5.07 23.80
C GLN A 294 -12.70 6.52 23.30
N THR A 295 -12.64 7.50 24.20
CA THR A 295 -12.69 8.93 23.88
C THR A 295 -11.51 9.35 23.00
N LEU A 296 -10.32 8.81 23.25
CA LEU A 296 -9.15 9.02 22.38
C LEU A 296 -9.43 8.53 20.95
N GLY A 297 -9.95 7.30 20.80
CA GLY A 297 -10.33 6.75 19.50
C GLY A 297 -11.37 7.60 18.79
N MET A 298 -12.41 8.05 19.50
CA MET A 298 -13.45 8.94 18.95
C MET A 298 -12.85 10.24 18.40
N VAL A 299 -12.06 10.95 19.21
CA VAL A 299 -11.49 12.25 18.85
C VAL A 299 -10.57 12.12 17.64
N PHE A 300 -9.68 11.12 17.63
CA PHE A 300 -8.78 10.89 16.49
C PHE A 300 -9.55 10.45 15.24
N SER A 301 -10.60 9.64 15.36
CA SER A 301 -11.47 9.29 14.22
C SER A 301 -12.19 10.50 13.62
N LEU A 302 -12.66 11.45 14.45
CA LEU A 302 -13.23 12.71 13.97
C LEU A 302 -12.19 13.56 13.24
N MET A 303 -10.98 13.68 13.79
CA MET A 303 -9.88 14.41 13.17
C MET A 303 -9.42 13.76 11.85
N LEU A 304 -9.50 12.42 11.75
CA LEU A 304 -9.09 11.63 10.59
C LEU A 304 -9.87 11.97 9.32
N TRP A 305 -11.07 12.54 9.45
CA TRP A 305 -11.88 13.01 8.33
C TRP A 305 -11.10 13.95 7.39
N ALA A 306 -10.45 14.97 7.96
CA ALA A 306 -9.76 16.01 7.19
C ALA A 306 -8.62 15.48 6.30
N PRO A 307 -7.63 14.72 6.81
CA PRO A 307 -6.57 14.17 5.96
C PRO A 307 -7.07 13.08 5.00
N SER A 308 -8.12 12.34 5.36
CA SER A 308 -8.74 11.37 4.46
C SER A 308 -9.34 12.06 3.23
N TRP A 309 -10.11 13.13 3.44
CA TRP A 309 -10.65 13.95 2.36
C TRP A 309 -9.58 14.71 1.59
N GLY A 310 -8.46 15.07 2.23
CA GLY A 310 -7.31 15.63 1.55
C GLY A 310 -6.82 14.77 0.39
N GLY A 311 -6.81 13.43 0.54
CA GLY A 311 -6.48 12.51 -0.54
C GLY A 311 -7.50 12.54 -1.68
N MET A 312 -8.80 12.44 -1.36
CA MET A 312 -9.89 12.53 -2.34
C MET A 312 -9.85 13.84 -3.12
N LEU A 313 -9.75 14.98 -2.43
CA LEU A 313 -9.72 16.30 -3.03
C LEU A 313 -8.51 16.48 -3.94
N ASN A 314 -7.33 16.01 -3.53
CA ASN A 314 -6.14 16.11 -4.37
C ASN A 314 -6.28 15.25 -5.64
N GLY A 315 -6.94 14.09 -5.54
CA GLY A 315 -7.27 13.26 -6.70
C GLY A 315 -8.30 13.94 -7.63
N LEU A 316 -9.47 14.32 -7.12
CA LEU A 316 -10.54 14.89 -7.93
C LEU A 316 -10.14 16.23 -8.57
N LEU A 317 -9.44 17.09 -7.84
CA LEU A 317 -8.99 18.37 -8.38
C LEU A 317 -7.85 18.22 -9.40
N THR A 318 -7.14 17.08 -9.41
CA THR A 318 -6.21 16.74 -10.51
C THR A 318 -6.97 16.59 -11.83
N LEU A 319 -8.24 16.17 -11.81
CA LEU A 319 -9.10 16.10 -12.99
C LEU A 319 -9.70 17.44 -13.41
N ARG A 320 -9.42 18.55 -12.69
CA ARG A 320 -10.00 19.86 -13.03
C ARG A 320 -9.63 20.29 -14.44
N GLY A 321 -10.65 20.46 -15.28
CA GLY A 321 -10.51 20.77 -16.71
C GLY A 321 -10.24 19.55 -17.61
N GLY A 322 -10.28 18.34 -17.05
CA GLY A 322 -10.16 17.05 -17.76
C GLY A 322 -11.40 16.17 -17.63
N TRP A 323 -12.49 16.69 -17.08
CA TRP A 323 -13.75 15.96 -16.84
C TRP A 323 -14.38 15.37 -18.11
N SER A 324 -14.05 15.88 -19.30
CA SER A 324 -14.51 15.31 -20.57
C SER A 324 -13.99 13.89 -20.81
N GLN A 325 -12.86 13.49 -20.21
CA GLN A 325 -12.31 12.14 -20.32
C GLN A 325 -13.13 11.07 -19.55
N LEU A 326 -14.13 11.49 -18.76
CA LEU A 326 -15.03 10.56 -18.06
C LEU A 326 -16.19 10.07 -18.93
N ARG A 327 -16.46 10.73 -20.06
CA ARG A 327 -17.50 10.34 -21.03
C ARG A 327 -16.90 9.51 -22.14
#